data_AF-A0A966DQH2-F1
#
_entry.id   AF-A0A966DQH2-F1
#
_cell.length_a   1.000
_cell.length_b   1.000
_cell.length_c   1.000
_cell.angle_alpha   90.00
_cell.angle_beta   90.00
_cell.angle_gamma   90.00
#
_symmetry.space_group_name_H-M   'P 1'
#
loop_
_entity.id
_entity.type
_entity.pdbx_description
1 polymer ?
#
loop_
_entity_poly.entity_id
_entity_poly.type
_entity_poly.pdbx_seq_one_letter_code
_entity_poly.pdbx_strand_id
1 'polypeptide(L)'
;MATEQEKLVQQLYVLKNKVQHSADRNEIISIIEQAIEIATPVAPLFVINDLTTDERKESRVALLKREIFCIKTGKYIDIETVKIQVSASLIMFMLVFVSGINSVDAIVGKNLTAQDL
;
A
#
# COMPACT_ATOMS: atom_id res chain seq x y z
N MET A 1 -13.34 6.90 16.99
CA MET A 1 -12.60 7.68 15.98
C MET A 1 -11.53 6.77 15.39
N ALA A 2 -11.35 6.77 14.07
CA ALA A 2 -10.29 5.98 13.44
C ALA A 2 -8.91 6.60 13.73
N THR A 3 -7.93 5.75 14.05
CA THR A 3 -6.52 6.13 14.25
C THR A 3 -5.91 6.66 12.95
N GLU A 4 -4.79 7.38 13.04
CA GLU A 4 -4.07 7.86 11.85
C GLU A 4 -3.62 6.70 10.95
N GLN A 5 -3.21 5.59 11.56
CA GLN A 5 -2.85 4.35 10.86
C GLN A 5 -4.05 3.74 10.13
N GLU A 6 -5.23 3.68 10.76
CA GLU A 6 -6.45 3.17 10.12
C GLU A 6 -6.89 4.02 8.92
N LYS A 7 -6.77 5.36 9.04
CA LYS A 7 -7.04 6.27 7.92
C LYS A 7 -6.05 6.06 6.77
N LEU A 8 -4.77 5.90 7.08
CA LEU A 8 -3.75 5.60 6.07
C LEU A 8 -4.05 4.28 5.35
N VAL A 9 -4.41 3.22 6.08
CA VAL A 9 -4.75 1.92 5.50
C VAL A 9 -5.93 2.02 4.53
N GLN A 10 -6.94 2.83 4.85
CA GLN A 10 -8.06 3.08 3.93
C GLN A 10 -7.60 3.81 2.66
N GLN A 11 -6.76 4.84 2.79
CA GLN A 11 -6.21 5.55 1.64
C GLN A 11 -5.37 4.62 0.75
N LEU A 12 -4.51 3.80 1.35
CA LEU A 12 -3.71 2.79 0.64
C LEU A 12 -4.59 1.73 -0.05
N TYR A 13 -5.71 1.34 0.56
CA TYR A 13 -6.67 0.42 -0.05
C TYR A 13 -7.32 1.03 -1.30
N VAL A 14 -7.73 2.30 -1.24
CA VAL A 14 -8.25 3.02 -2.42
C VAL A 14 -7.20 3.07 -3.53
N LEU A 15 -5.93 3.36 -3.20
CA LEU A 15 -4.84 3.35 -4.17
C LEU A 15 -4.63 1.96 -4.79
N LYS A 16 -4.68 0.89 -3.99
CA LYS A 16 -4.63 -0.50 -4.48
C LYS A 16 -5.76 -0.80 -5.48
N ASN A 17 -6.97 -0.33 -5.19
CA ASN A 17 -8.09 -0.49 -6.12
C ASN A 17 -7.90 0.31 -7.40
N LYS A 18 -7.34 1.53 -7.34
CA LYS A 18 -6.97 2.28 -8.55
C LYS A 18 -5.95 1.53 -9.41
N VAL A 19 -4.94 0.91 -8.80
CA VAL A 19 -3.97 0.05 -9.53
C VAL A 19 -4.69 -1.07 -10.27
N GLN A 20 -5.59 -1.80 -9.60
CA GLN A 20 -6.32 -2.92 -10.22
C GLN A 20 -7.13 -2.52 -11.47
N HIS A 21 -7.62 -1.28 -11.51
CA HIS A 21 -8.44 -0.77 -12.61
C HIS A 21 -7.65 0.08 -13.63
N SER A 22 -6.38 0.38 -13.38
CA SER A 22 -5.56 1.20 -14.29
C SER A 22 -5.10 0.40 -15.50
N ALA A 23 -5.13 1.03 -16.69
CA ALA A 23 -4.55 0.47 -17.91
C ALA A 23 -3.19 1.09 -18.26
N ASP A 24 -2.71 2.06 -17.47
CA ASP A 24 -1.51 2.85 -17.75
C ASP A 24 -0.41 2.61 -16.70
N ARG A 25 0.76 2.21 -17.18
CA ARG A 25 1.95 2.02 -16.34
C ARG A 25 2.37 3.32 -15.62
N ASN A 26 2.21 4.48 -16.27
CA ASN A 26 2.58 5.77 -15.67
C ASN A 26 1.62 6.18 -14.56
N GLU A 27 0.33 5.88 -14.72
CA GLU A 27 -0.66 6.07 -13.66
C GLU A 27 -0.33 5.17 -12.46
N ILE A 28 0.00 3.89 -12.69
CA ILE A 28 0.40 2.98 -11.62
C ILE A 28 1.65 3.50 -10.90
N ILE A 29 2.66 4.02 -11.61
CA ILE A 29 3.84 4.64 -11.00
C ILE A 29 3.42 5.82 -10.10
N SER A 30 2.58 6.72 -10.60
CA SER A 30 2.07 7.87 -9.84
C SER A 30 1.33 7.44 -8.57
N ILE A 31 0.56 6.35 -8.65
CA ILE A 31 -0.14 5.77 -7.49
C ILE A 31 0.85 5.24 -6.45
N ILE A 32 1.93 4.57 -6.87
CA ILE A 32 2.97 4.09 -5.95
C ILE A 32 3.68 5.27 -5.27
N GLU A 33 4.01 6.32 -6.03
CA GLU A 33 4.63 7.53 -5.49
C GLU A 33 3.72 8.20 -4.46
N GLN A 34 2.42 8.33 -4.76
CA GLN A 34 1.42 8.83 -3.84
C GLN A 34 1.32 7.97 -2.56
N ALA A 35 1.33 6.64 -2.69
CA ALA A 35 1.29 5.73 -1.54
C ALA A 35 2.48 5.93 -0.58
N ILE A 36 3.68 6.14 -1.12
CA ILE A 36 4.88 6.43 -0.33
C ILE A 36 4.75 7.79 0.36
N GLU A 37 4.30 8.81 -0.37
CA GLU A 37 4.15 10.18 0.13
C GLU A 37 3.20 10.22 1.35
N ILE A 38 1.98 9.67 1.22
CA ILE A 38 0.98 9.71 2.30
C ILE A 38 1.39 8.86 3.51
N ALA A 39 2.19 7.81 3.31
CA ALA A 39 2.65 6.96 4.39
C ALA A 39 3.90 7.52 5.10
N THR A 40 4.65 8.42 4.46
CA THR A 40 5.88 9.02 5.01
C THR A 40 5.67 9.66 6.39
N PRO A 41 4.65 10.51 6.63
CA PRO A 41 4.46 11.14 7.94
C PRO A 41 3.87 10.22 9.02
N VAL A 42 3.32 9.06 8.66
CA VAL A 42 2.59 8.20 9.61
C VAL A 42 3.53 7.17 10.23
N ALA A 43 3.57 7.11 11.55
CA ALA A 43 4.36 6.11 12.27
C ALA A 43 3.80 4.69 12.04
N PRO A 44 4.66 3.68 11.82
CA PRO A 44 4.24 2.28 11.75
C PRO A 44 3.58 1.83 13.05
N LEU A 45 2.77 0.78 13.00
CA LEU A 45 2.18 0.24 14.21
C LEU A 45 3.25 -0.52 15.01
N PHE A 46 3.39 -0.18 16.30
CA PHE A 46 4.37 -0.82 17.18
C PHE A 46 4.05 -2.31 17.33
N VAL A 47 5.01 -3.19 17.00
CA VAL A 47 4.92 -4.62 17.28
C VAL A 47 5.98 -4.95 18.32
N ILE A 48 5.59 -5.70 19.34
CA ILE A 48 6.38 -5.98 20.56
C ILE A 48 7.65 -6.83 20.28
N ASN A 49 7.90 -7.26 19.03
CA ASN A 49 9.03 -8.13 18.68
C ASN A 49 10.07 -7.43 17.78
N ASP A 50 11.21 -7.07 18.39
CA ASP A 50 12.63 -7.01 17.94
C ASP A 50 13.06 -6.55 16.51
N LEU A 51 12.16 -6.08 15.66
CA LEU A 51 12.54 -5.21 14.54
C LEU A 51 12.06 -3.80 14.86
N THR A 52 12.94 -2.81 14.71
CA THR A 52 12.50 -1.42 14.82
C THR A 52 11.39 -1.23 13.78
N THR A 53 10.22 -0.76 14.23
CA THR A 53 9.03 -0.72 13.40
C THR A 53 9.22 0.16 12.15
N ASP A 54 10.18 1.08 12.23
CA ASP A 54 10.62 1.94 11.15
C ASP A 54 11.37 1.18 10.05
N GLU A 55 12.24 0.22 10.39
CA GLU A 55 12.91 -0.63 9.38
C GLU A 55 11.90 -1.42 8.54
N ARG A 56 10.80 -1.87 9.14
CA ARG A 56 9.72 -2.53 8.39
C ARG A 56 9.07 -1.58 7.39
N LYS A 57 8.79 -0.33 7.80
CA LYS A 57 8.25 0.70 6.90
C LYS A 57 9.23 1.02 5.78
N GLU A 58 10.50 1.25 6.10
CA GLU A 58 11.56 1.54 5.13
C GLU A 58 11.75 0.41 4.12
N SER A 59 11.74 -0.84 4.59
CA SER A 59 11.81 -2.03 3.73
C SER A 59 10.64 -2.09 2.73
N ARG A 60 9.43 -1.74 3.17
CA ARG A 60 8.26 -1.69 2.27
C ARG A 60 8.31 -0.51 1.30
N VAL A 61 8.81 0.65 1.73
CA VAL A 61 9.08 1.78 0.82
C VAL A 61 10.12 1.39 -0.23
N ALA A 62 11.19 0.70 0.15
CA ALA A 62 12.21 0.21 -0.77
C ALA A 62 11.64 -0.80 -1.78
N LEU A 63 10.74 -1.69 -1.34
CA LEU A 63 10.01 -2.59 -2.23
C LEU A 63 9.19 -1.81 -3.27
N LEU A 64 8.39 -0.82 -2.85
CA LEU A 64 7.60 0.00 -3.76
C LEU A 64 8.45 0.80 -4.75
N LYS A 65 9.60 1.35 -4.32
CA LYS A 65 10.56 1.98 -5.23
C LYS A 65 11.15 1.00 -6.25
N ARG A 66 11.38 -0.25 -5.83
CA ARG A 66 11.80 -1.32 -6.74
C ARG A 66 10.71 -1.66 -7.75
N GLU A 67 9.44 -1.65 -7.35
CA GLU A 67 8.30 -1.82 -8.28
C GLU A 67 8.32 -0.74 -9.37
N ILE A 68 8.46 0.53 -9.00
CA ILE A 68 8.61 1.64 -9.98
C ILE A 68 9.75 1.37 -10.95
N PHE A 69 10.91 0.95 -10.44
CA PHE A 69 12.06 0.62 -11.28
C PHE A 69 11.75 -0.53 -12.26
N CYS A 70 11.13 -1.61 -11.79
CA CYS A 70 10.74 -2.74 -12.64
C CYS A 70 9.73 -2.34 -13.73
N ILE A 71 8.79 -1.45 -13.42
CA ILE A 71 7.81 -0.93 -14.40
C ILE A 71 8.54 -0.10 -15.47
N LYS A 72 9.36 0.88 -15.03
CA LYS A 72 10.11 1.78 -15.94
C LYS A 72 11.09 1.05 -16.83
N THR A 73 11.68 -0.04 -16.35
CA THR A 73 12.65 -0.86 -17.11
C THR A 73 12.01 -1.98 -17.93
N GLY A 74 10.69 -2.09 -17.94
CA GLY A 74 9.98 -3.10 -18.74
C GLY A 74 10.19 -4.54 -18.25
N LYS A 75 10.55 -4.76 -16.97
CA LYS A 75 10.73 -6.10 -16.40
C LYS A 75 9.44 -6.90 -16.31
N TYR A 76 8.29 -6.23 -16.29
CA TYR A 76 6.97 -6.86 -16.31
C TYR A 76 6.48 -7.09 -17.73
N ILE A 77 6.10 -8.34 -18.01
CA ILE A 77 5.65 -8.85 -19.31
C ILE A 77 4.46 -8.03 -19.83
N ASP A 78 3.47 -7.80 -18.99
CA ASP A 78 2.23 -7.11 -19.33
C ASP A 78 1.71 -6.28 -18.15
N ILE A 79 0.64 -5.50 -18.40
CA ILE A 79 0.02 -4.65 -17.39
C ILE A 79 -0.65 -5.45 -16.26
N GLU A 80 -1.17 -6.65 -16.54
CA GLU A 80 -1.83 -7.48 -15.53
C GLU A 80 -0.82 -7.98 -14.49
N THR A 81 0.37 -8.35 -14.94
CA THR A 81 1.49 -8.69 -14.07
C THR A 81 1.87 -7.50 -13.16
N VAL A 82 1.89 -6.28 -13.71
CA VAL A 82 2.12 -5.05 -12.93
C VAL A 82 1.05 -4.89 -11.86
N LYS A 83 -0.23 -5.00 -12.23
CA LYS A 83 -1.37 -4.84 -11.31
C LYS A 83 -1.28 -5.79 -10.13
N ILE A 84 -1.06 -7.08 -10.40
CA ILE A 84 -0.96 -8.13 -9.38
C ILE A 84 0.20 -7.82 -8.41
N GLN A 85 1.39 -7.57 -8.97
CA GLN A 85 2.60 -7.38 -8.18
C GLN A 85 2.56 -6.10 -7.33
N VAL A 86 2.10 -4.99 -7.91
CA VAL A 86 1.97 -3.71 -7.19
C VAL A 86 0.88 -3.82 -6.11
N SER A 87 -0.23 -4.48 -6.40
CA SER A 87 -1.30 -4.66 -5.40
C SER A 87 -0.86 -5.52 -4.22
N ALA A 88 -0.10 -6.59 -4.47
CA ALA A 88 0.51 -7.38 -3.40
C ALA A 88 1.49 -6.54 -2.56
N SER A 89 2.30 -5.70 -3.20
CA SER A 89 3.24 -4.80 -2.51
C SER A 89 2.52 -3.75 -1.66
N LEU A 90 1.40 -3.19 -2.13
CA LEU A 90 0.57 -2.27 -1.37
C LEU A 90 -0.10 -2.96 -0.17
N ILE A 91 -0.55 -4.21 -0.31
CA ILE A 91 -1.05 -5.01 0.82
C ILE A 91 0.03 -5.20 1.87
N MET A 92 1.24 -5.60 1.44
CA MET A 92 2.38 -5.75 2.35
C MET A 92 2.79 -4.43 3.04
N PHE A 93 2.52 -3.29 2.40
CA PHE A 93 2.74 -1.98 3.00
C PHE A 93 1.67 -1.63 4.02
N MET A 94 0.38 -1.90 3.73
CA MET A 94 -0.71 -1.74 4.69
C MET A 94 -0.48 -2.56 5.97
N LEU A 95 0.09 -3.76 5.86
CA LEU A 95 0.41 -4.63 7.00
C LEU A 95 1.44 -4.05 7.99
N VAL A 96 2.11 -2.95 7.64
CA VAL A 96 3.00 -2.21 8.56
C VAL A 96 2.18 -1.38 9.56
N PHE A 97 0.95 -1.02 9.21
CA PHE A 97 0.12 -0.07 9.96
C PHE A 97 -1.08 -0.72 10.68
N VAL A 98 -1.28 -2.03 10.52
CA VAL A 98 -2.39 -2.77 11.15
C VAL A 98 -1.88 -3.71 12.25
N SER A 99 -2.73 -3.92 13.26
CA SER A 99 -2.44 -4.89 14.33
C SER A 99 -2.87 -6.28 13.87
N GLY A 100 -2.26 -7.35 14.39
CA GLY A 100 -2.71 -8.71 14.12
C GLY A 100 -4.17 -9.00 14.56
N ILE A 101 -4.77 -8.11 15.37
CA ILE A 101 -6.15 -8.19 15.82
C ILE A 101 -7.11 -7.53 14.81
N ASN A 102 -6.65 -6.54 14.05
CA ASN A 102 -7.43 -5.83 13.03
C ASN A 102 -6.94 -6.22 11.63
N SER A 103 -7.73 -7.02 10.89
CA SER A 103 -7.43 -7.27 9.48
C SER A 103 -7.66 -6.00 8.65
N VAL A 104 -6.97 -5.88 7.51
CA VAL A 104 -7.20 -4.81 6.53
C VAL A 104 -8.69 -4.71 6.18
N ASP A 105 -9.34 -5.86 5.94
CA ASP A 105 -10.77 -5.93 5.63
C ASP A 105 -11.65 -5.42 6.78
N ALA A 106 -11.27 -5.65 8.04
CA ALA A 106 -12.00 -5.14 9.19
C ALA A 106 -11.88 -3.61 9.34
N ILE A 107 -10.75 -3.01 8.94
CA ILE A 107 -10.54 -1.56 8.98
C ILE A 107 -11.29 -0.87 7.83
N VAL A 108 -11.27 -1.51 6.66
CA VAL A 108 -11.92 -1.05 5.44
C VAL A 108 -13.45 -1.18 5.57
N GLY A 109 -13.95 -2.34 5.98
CA GLY A 109 -15.39 -2.61 6.14
C GLY A 109 -16.08 -1.78 7.23
N LYS A 110 -15.33 -1.17 8.15
CA LYS A 110 -15.89 -0.25 9.15
C LYS A 110 -16.21 1.15 8.61
N ASN A 111 -15.67 1.54 7.45
CA ASN A 111 -15.73 2.93 7.00
C ASN A 111 -15.92 3.15 5.48
N LEU A 112 -15.90 2.11 4.62
CA LEU A 112 -16.27 2.30 3.21
C LEU A 112 -17.79 2.32 3.05
N THR A 113 -18.29 3.31 2.32
CA THR A 113 -19.66 3.30 1.78
C THR A 113 -19.65 2.69 0.38
N ALA A 114 -20.80 2.27 -0.13
CA ALA A 114 -20.91 1.65 -1.46
C ALA A 114 -20.45 2.55 -2.64
N GLN A 115 -20.16 3.83 -2.38
CA GLN A 115 -19.58 4.76 -3.35
C GLN A 115 -18.04 4.69 -3.45
N ASP A 116 -17.38 4.02 -2.51
CA ASP A 116 -15.92 3.95 -2.40
C ASP A 116 -15.33 2.63 -2.97
N LEU A 117 -16.18 1.76 -3.53
CA LEU A 117 -15.85 0.49 -4.19
C LEU A 117 -16.04 0.60 -5.71
#